data_AF-A0A8S0WGS9-F1
#
_entry.id   AF-A0A8S0WGS9-F1
#
_cell.length_a   1.000
_cell.length_b   1.000
_cell.length_c   1.000
_cell.angle_alpha   90.00
_cell.angle_beta   90.00
_cell.angle_gamma   90.00
#
_symmetry.space_group_name_H-M   'P 1'
#
loop_
_entity.id
_entity.type
_entity.pdbx_description
1 polymer ?
#
loop_
_entity_poly.entity_id
_entity_poly.type
_entity_poly.pdbx_seq_one_letter_code
_entity_poly.pdbx_strand_id
1 'polypeptide(L)'
;MSSLESASTASSTLDSLLDSQLHNLLCRIRSLTTILQGPKECDPATAAKENAIPDFFNHLTTLLSCGDKDNQDGAKAIAVTGATFVEGFRALVVTPTNPDATTDFAGLLKVQKIARDEDRTVDDVVEGAIDVPLQEHIKDIITVLSGLEFDTVSGTSDDFNHFCIFVVARCFRTLRARVLSDKVLRERVFNTLRFWKPPDEFDVPILKFGRGDTILHWVHFLAWILTKLDSAVKDVHQVYSSQTNVDAKIFSRVNALCRDLYFFLELKDGYIVRTLLKSVENVFRLRVTDSDKDVGKERQTDMRMEKQENMATLVLRYLKGIASWHTAIFALLQDTKTKELAKSATVGLIEVYPQSEEVAPFAELEKEYYRRFPRADVQERRDIVALLGEHYKPAFTGSVHAEAALMGIFNHYYQNNAPPLPQDVVDVPDLLRELVDPLCLDNFWLASCDPYMVLELRRANKGRAIAVSEKCCWCCQRLRELVEPKIALPGTHGILVAWNPPSVGIDAKVLEKLGDELWLKLRRRLWDRASSMAHLDHSSGTSPETLPITDMALPASEKKEEIDEATSWARYD
;
A
#
# COMPACT_ATOMS: atom_id res chain seq x y z
N MET A 1 -15.48 16.78 -52.56
CA MET A 1 -14.84 15.51 -52.16
C MET A 1 -13.38 15.72 -51.77
N SER A 2 -12.54 16.35 -52.60
CA SER A 2 -11.12 16.64 -52.26
C SER A 2 -10.90 17.45 -50.96
N SER A 3 -11.81 18.36 -50.58
CA SER A 3 -11.71 19.11 -49.31
C SER A 3 -12.10 18.33 -48.04
N LEU A 4 -12.86 17.24 -48.18
CA LEU A 4 -13.25 16.37 -47.06
C LEU A 4 -12.15 15.33 -46.77
N GLU A 5 -11.45 14.86 -47.80
CA GLU A 5 -10.30 13.96 -47.65
C GLU A 5 -9.10 14.65 -46.98
N SER A 6 -8.85 15.94 -47.27
CA SER A 6 -7.80 16.71 -46.61
C SER A 6 -8.07 17.00 -45.13
N ALA A 7 -9.34 17.11 -44.73
CA ALA A 7 -9.71 17.33 -43.33
C ALA A 7 -9.56 16.04 -42.50
N SER A 8 -9.89 14.89 -43.10
CA SER A 8 -9.74 13.57 -42.45
C SER A 8 -8.28 13.22 -42.17
N THR A 9 -7.38 13.46 -43.14
CA THR A 9 -5.94 13.20 -42.97
C THR A 9 -5.27 14.17 -41.98
N ALA A 10 -5.72 15.42 -41.92
CA ALA A 10 -5.24 16.37 -40.92
C ALA A 10 -5.66 15.97 -39.49
N SER A 11 -6.87 15.45 -39.31
CA SER A 11 -7.36 14.95 -38.01
C SER A 11 -6.55 13.75 -37.53
N SER A 12 -6.34 12.73 -38.38
CA SER A 12 -5.58 11.54 -37.99
C SER A 12 -4.11 11.82 -37.66
N THR A 13 -3.50 12.80 -38.34
CA THR A 13 -2.13 13.23 -38.05
C THR A 13 -2.05 13.92 -36.69
N LEU A 14 -3.03 14.76 -36.36
CA LEU A 14 -3.08 15.45 -35.07
C LEU A 14 -3.29 14.46 -33.92
N ASP A 15 -4.20 13.50 -34.08
CA ASP A 15 -4.47 12.46 -33.08
C ASP A 15 -3.21 11.63 -32.82
N SER A 16 -2.51 11.19 -33.88
CA SER A 16 -1.25 10.44 -33.72
C SER A 16 -0.13 11.22 -33.03
N LEU A 17 -0.07 12.55 -33.23
CA LEU A 17 0.92 13.40 -32.57
C LEU A 17 0.60 13.57 -31.08
N LEU A 18 -0.68 13.75 -30.74
CA LEU A 18 -1.14 13.84 -29.35
C LEU A 18 -0.90 12.52 -28.61
N ASP A 19 -1.17 11.39 -29.27
CA ASP A 19 -0.91 10.05 -28.74
C ASP A 19 0.58 9.85 -28.48
N SER A 20 1.45 10.28 -29.41
CA SER A 20 2.91 10.22 -29.23
C SER A 20 3.40 11.08 -28.07
N GLN A 21 2.86 12.30 -27.91
CA GLN A 21 3.22 13.18 -26.80
C GLN A 21 2.78 12.61 -25.45
N LEU A 22 1.56 12.09 -25.38
CA LEU A 22 1.03 11.44 -24.18
C LEU A 22 1.86 10.19 -23.85
N HIS A 23 2.17 9.34 -24.84
CA HIS A 23 3.01 8.16 -24.64
C HIS A 23 4.37 8.52 -24.03
N ASN A 24 5.06 9.52 -24.60
CA ASN A 24 6.34 9.99 -24.09
C ASN A 24 6.24 10.52 -22.65
N LEU A 25 5.14 11.20 -22.32
CA LEU A 25 4.87 11.67 -20.96
C LEU A 25 4.68 10.49 -19.99
N LEU A 26 3.91 9.47 -20.37
CA LEU A 26 3.69 8.26 -19.57
C LEU A 26 5.00 7.51 -19.31
N CYS A 27 5.79 7.25 -20.36
CA CYS A 27 7.10 6.60 -20.26
C CYS A 27 8.04 7.36 -19.31
N ARG A 28 8.01 8.70 -19.36
CA ARG A 28 8.80 9.55 -18.47
C ARG A 28 8.35 9.45 -17.02
N ILE A 29 7.05 9.48 -16.74
CA ILE A 29 6.52 9.34 -15.37
C ILE A 29 6.93 7.98 -14.79
N ARG A 30 6.83 6.89 -15.58
CA ARG A 30 7.29 5.55 -15.19
C ARG A 30 8.77 5.52 -14.84
N SER A 31 9.63 6.10 -15.70
CA SER A 31 11.07 6.20 -15.41
C SER A 31 11.33 6.98 -14.12
N LEU A 32 10.73 8.16 -13.97
CA LEU A 32 10.96 9.03 -12.82
C LEU A 32 10.52 8.38 -11.51
N THR A 33 9.36 7.73 -11.48
CA THR A 33 8.87 7.03 -10.28
C THR A 33 9.73 5.82 -9.93
N THR A 34 10.32 5.15 -10.93
CA THR A 34 11.29 4.06 -10.75
C THR A 34 12.61 4.57 -10.17
N ILE A 35 13.18 5.64 -10.73
CA ILE A 35 14.43 6.26 -10.24
C ILE A 35 14.25 6.83 -8.83
N LEU A 36 13.09 7.44 -8.57
CA LEU A 36 12.75 8.04 -7.29
C LEU A 36 12.27 7.04 -6.24
N GLN A 37 12.08 5.77 -6.61
CA GLN A 37 11.70 4.73 -5.66
C GLN A 37 12.70 4.70 -4.50
N GLY A 38 12.20 4.61 -3.26
CA GLY A 38 13.08 4.49 -2.10
C GLY A 38 12.65 5.30 -0.87
N PRO A 39 13.58 5.98 -0.18
CA PRO A 39 13.30 6.53 1.15
C PRO A 39 12.23 7.61 1.11
N LYS A 40 11.45 7.67 2.19
CA LYS A 40 10.36 8.62 2.39
C LYS A 40 10.91 10.04 2.36
N GLU A 41 10.47 10.84 1.39
CA GLU A 41 10.75 12.28 1.42
C GLU A 41 9.78 12.97 2.37
N CYS A 42 10.32 13.86 3.20
CA CYS A 42 9.58 14.65 4.15
C CYS A 42 8.73 15.73 3.43
N ASP A 43 7.60 15.37 2.84
CA ASP A 43 6.54 16.36 2.62
C ASP A 43 5.65 16.42 3.87
N PRO A 44 5.63 17.54 4.62
CA PRO A 44 4.84 17.72 5.83
C PRO A 44 3.36 18.00 5.54
N ALA A 45 2.80 17.41 4.47
CA ALA A 45 1.38 17.56 4.19
C ALA A 45 0.61 16.83 5.31
N THR A 46 0.10 17.64 6.23
CA THR A 46 -0.78 17.20 7.31
C THR A 46 -2.00 16.61 6.64
N ALA A 47 -2.24 15.30 6.81
CA ALA A 47 -3.43 14.66 6.27
C ALA A 47 -4.64 15.49 6.75
N ALA A 48 -5.31 16.17 5.82
CA ALA A 48 -6.51 16.92 6.16
C ALA A 48 -7.50 15.92 6.76
N LYS A 49 -8.00 16.20 7.97
CA LYS A 49 -9.02 15.41 8.68
C LYS A 49 -10.37 15.35 7.92
N GLU A 50 -10.43 15.88 6.71
CA GLU A 50 -11.67 16.43 6.17
C GLU A 50 -12.61 15.45 5.48
N ASN A 51 -12.25 14.18 5.27
CA ASN A 51 -13.23 13.18 4.84
C ASN A 51 -12.83 11.81 5.38
N ALA A 52 -13.46 11.38 6.48
CA ALA A 52 -13.27 10.03 6.99
C ALA A 52 -13.85 9.04 5.98
N ILE A 53 -13.01 8.14 5.49
CA ILE A 53 -13.47 6.97 4.74
C ILE A 53 -14.38 6.18 5.69
N PRO A 54 -15.60 5.77 5.29
CA PRO A 54 -16.46 4.96 6.14
C PRO A 54 -15.73 3.69 6.59
N ASP A 55 -15.73 3.43 7.90
CA ASP A 55 -15.00 2.30 8.50
C ASP A 55 -15.40 0.95 7.87
N PHE A 56 -16.67 0.83 7.47
CA PHE A 56 -17.18 -0.31 6.71
C PHE A 56 -16.29 -0.68 5.52
N PHE A 57 -15.90 0.28 4.66
CA PHE A 57 -15.09 -0.02 3.48
C PHE A 57 -13.64 -0.35 3.82
N ASN A 58 -13.09 0.21 4.91
CA ASN A 58 -11.77 -0.18 5.40
C ASN A 58 -11.78 -1.62 5.92
N HIS A 59 -12.83 -2.02 6.64
CA HIS A 59 -13.01 -3.39 7.10
C HIS A 59 -13.24 -4.35 5.95
N LEU A 60 -14.08 -4.00 4.98
CA LEU A 60 -14.29 -4.81 3.78
C LEU A 60 -12.98 -4.99 3.01
N THR A 61 -12.20 -3.93 2.80
CA THR A 61 -10.88 -4.02 2.14
C THR A 61 -9.94 -4.97 2.88
N THR A 62 -9.97 -4.94 4.22
CA THR A 62 -9.16 -5.84 5.06
C THR A 62 -9.57 -7.30 4.84
N LEU A 63 -10.87 -7.61 4.76
CA LEU A 63 -11.36 -8.96 4.49
C LEU A 63 -11.02 -9.48 3.09
N LEU A 64 -10.88 -8.57 2.11
CA LEU A 64 -10.54 -8.94 0.73
C LEU A 64 -9.03 -9.17 0.52
N SER A 65 -8.19 -8.78 1.48
CA SER A 65 -6.73 -8.83 1.36
C SER A 65 -6.13 -10.22 1.63
N CYS A 66 -6.33 -11.16 0.70
CA CYS A 66 -5.94 -12.58 0.88
C CYS A 66 -4.47 -12.92 0.62
N GLY A 67 -3.78 -12.08 -0.16
CA GLY A 67 -2.46 -12.40 -0.71
C GLY A 67 -2.53 -13.45 -1.83
N ASP A 68 -1.53 -13.46 -2.71
CA ASP A 68 -1.50 -14.33 -3.90
C ASP A 68 -0.44 -15.45 -3.72
N LYS A 69 -0.57 -16.58 -4.43
CA LYS A 69 0.47 -17.62 -4.49
C LYS A 69 1.76 -17.06 -5.07
N ASP A 70 1.62 -16.26 -6.12
CA ASP A 70 2.73 -15.64 -6.83
C ASP A 70 3.26 -14.41 -6.09
N ASN A 71 2.44 -13.86 -5.19
CA ASN A 71 2.75 -12.67 -4.40
C ASN A 71 2.65 -12.98 -2.90
N GLN A 72 3.60 -13.79 -2.42
CA GLN A 72 3.68 -14.22 -1.03
C GLN A 72 3.80 -13.06 -0.05
N ASP A 73 4.31 -11.90 -0.50
CA ASP A 73 4.48 -10.71 0.34
C ASP A 73 3.18 -9.90 0.49
N GLY A 74 2.09 -10.30 -0.18
CA GLY A 74 0.81 -9.59 -0.10
C GLY A 74 0.84 -8.23 -0.80
N ALA A 75 1.77 -8.00 -1.72
CA ALA A 75 1.96 -6.70 -2.36
C ALA A 75 0.83 -6.32 -3.35
N LYS A 76 -0.12 -7.23 -3.60
CA LYS A 76 -1.29 -6.96 -4.43
C LYS A 76 -2.29 -6.13 -3.63
N ALA A 77 -2.08 -4.83 -3.63
CA ALA A 77 -2.98 -3.89 -2.98
C ALA A 77 -4.37 -3.96 -3.63
N ILE A 78 -5.41 -4.02 -2.78
CA ILE A 78 -6.81 -3.92 -3.18
C ILE A 78 -7.31 -2.56 -2.72
N ALA A 79 -7.94 -1.82 -3.63
CA ALA A 79 -8.69 -0.62 -3.28
C ALA A 79 -10.18 -0.90 -3.37
N VAL A 80 -10.93 -0.40 -2.40
CA VAL A 80 -12.38 -0.47 -2.37
C VAL A 80 -12.93 0.93 -2.26
N THR A 81 -13.79 1.32 -3.19
CA THR A 81 -14.62 2.51 -3.03
C THR A 81 -16.07 2.08 -3.01
N GLY A 82 -16.94 2.86 -2.40
CA GLY A 82 -18.34 2.52 -2.36
C GLY A 82 -19.20 3.58 -1.71
N ALA A 83 -20.49 3.33 -1.75
CA ALA A 83 -21.50 4.09 -1.06
C ALA A 83 -22.50 3.13 -0.41
N THR A 84 -23.10 3.57 0.70
CA THR A 84 -24.17 2.84 1.39
C THR A 84 -25.51 3.48 1.06
N PHE A 85 -26.47 2.67 0.68
CA PHE A 85 -27.85 3.04 0.33
C PHE A 85 -28.82 2.42 1.33
N VAL A 86 -30.10 2.76 1.22
CA VAL A 86 -31.14 2.16 2.08
C VAL A 86 -31.32 0.68 1.76
N GLU A 87 -31.17 0.32 0.49
CA GLU A 87 -31.35 -1.03 -0.01
C GLU A 87 -30.15 -1.92 0.31
N GLY A 88 -28.94 -1.36 0.40
CA GLY A 88 -27.71 -2.13 0.56
C GLY A 88 -26.47 -1.28 0.35
N PHE A 89 -25.29 -1.89 0.28
CA PHE A 89 -24.10 -1.17 -0.18
C PHE A 89 -23.78 -1.45 -1.65
N ARG A 90 -23.12 -0.49 -2.29
CA ARG A 90 -22.50 -0.62 -3.59
C ARG A 90 -21.01 -0.42 -3.41
N ALA A 91 -20.20 -1.33 -3.92
CA ALA A 91 -18.75 -1.21 -3.86
C ALA A 91 -18.11 -1.49 -5.21
N LEU A 92 -17.02 -0.81 -5.50
CA LEU A 92 -16.07 -1.14 -6.53
C LEU A 92 -14.79 -1.59 -5.89
N VAL A 93 -14.40 -2.81 -6.17
CA VAL A 93 -13.13 -3.41 -5.77
C VAL A 93 -12.21 -3.33 -6.97
N VAL A 94 -11.04 -2.76 -6.78
CA VAL A 94 -10.04 -2.63 -7.84
C VAL A 94 -8.80 -3.38 -7.42
N THR A 95 -8.30 -4.22 -8.32
CA THR A 95 -7.08 -4.98 -8.11
C THR A 95 -6.20 -4.89 -9.37
N PRO A 96 -4.87 -4.69 -9.22
CA PRO A 96 -3.97 -4.86 -10.33
C PRO A 96 -3.94 -6.34 -10.73
N THR A 97 -3.91 -6.69 -12.01
CA THR A 97 -3.77 -8.10 -12.44
C THR A 97 -2.31 -8.52 -12.47
N ASN A 98 -2.07 -9.83 -12.47
CA ASN A 98 -0.74 -10.37 -12.70
C ASN A 98 -0.39 -10.18 -14.20
N PRO A 99 0.77 -9.59 -14.56
CA PRO A 99 1.21 -9.46 -15.95
C PRO A 99 1.22 -10.78 -16.73
N ASP A 100 1.39 -11.92 -16.05
CA ASP A 100 1.46 -13.24 -16.71
C ASP A 100 0.10 -13.74 -17.23
N ALA A 101 -1.01 -13.05 -16.95
CA ALA A 101 -2.30 -13.38 -17.54
C ALA A 101 -2.29 -13.02 -19.04
N THR A 102 -1.98 -14.00 -19.89
CA THR A 102 -1.89 -13.90 -21.36
C THR A 102 -3.24 -13.68 -22.04
N THR A 103 -4.10 -12.82 -21.48
CA THR A 103 -5.41 -12.55 -22.05
C THR A 103 -5.30 -11.45 -23.11
N ASP A 104 -5.74 -11.79 -24.32
CA ASP A 104 -5.71 -10.99 -25.55
C ASP A 104 -6.75 -9.82 -25.52
N PHE A 105 -6.83 -9.11 -24.39
CA PHE A 105 -7.77 -8.01 -24.22
C PHE A 105 -7.17 -6.71 -24.73
N ALA A 106 -7.73 -6.21 -25.83
CA ALA A 106 -7.54 -4.82 -26.28
C ALA A 106 -8.20 -3.79 -25.31
N GLY A 107 -8.93 -4.25 -24.29
CA GLY A 107 -9.58 -3.41 -23.29
C GLY A 107 -8.71 -3.20 -22.04
N LEU A 108 -8.48 -1.93 -21.67
CA LEU A 108 -7.63 -1.53 -20.55
C LEU A 108 -8.20 -1.84 -19.16
N LEU A 109 -9.52 -2.06 -19.06
CA LEU A 109 -10.24 -2.32 -17.81
C LEU A 109 -11.29 -3.40 -18.07
N LYS A 110 -11.20 -4.51 -17.34
CA LYS A 110 -12.26 -5.51 -17.30
C LYS A 110 -13.07 -5.26 -16.03
N VAL A 111 -14.37 -5.07 -16.19
CA VAL A 111 -15.25 -4.86 -15.05
C VAL A 111 -16.30 -5.97 -14.99
N GLN A 112 -16.45 -6.54 -13.80
CA GLN A 112 -17.32 -7.68 -13.57
C GLN A 112 -18.24 -7.39 -12.38
N LYS A 113 -19.54 -7.50 -12.59
CA LYS A 113 -20.51 -7.48 -11.50
C LYS A 113 -20.44 -8.79 -10.72
N ILE A 114 -20.26 -8.69 -9.42
CA ILE A 114 -20.25 -9.78 -8.46
C ILE A 114 -21.48 -9.62 -7.57
N ALA A 115 -22.35 -10.62 -7.63
CA ALA A 115 -23.50 -10.76 -6.76
C ALA A 115 -23.27 -11.94 -5.81
N ARG A 116 -24.03 -11.92 -4.71
CA ARG A 116 -24.15 -13.05 -3.79
C ARG A 116 -24.54 -14.33 -4.55
N ASP A 117 -24.04 -15.46 -4.08
CA ASP A 117 -24.63 -16.76 -4.45
C ASP A 117 -25.90 -17.00 -3.64
N GLU A 118 -27.05 -17.10 -4.30
CA GLU A 118 -28.31 -17.40 -3.60
C GLU A 118 -28.38 -18.88 -3.19
N ASP A 119 -27.69 -19.76 -3.92
CA ASP A 119 -27.74 -21.21 -3.71
C ASP A 119 -26.70 -21.69 -2.68
N ARG A 120 -25.71 -20.85 -2.35
CA ARG A 120 -24.61 -21.22 -1.45
C ARG A 120 -24.89 -20.77 -0.02
N THR A 121 -24.81 -21.71 0.92
CA THR A 121 -24.96 -21.44 2.35
C THR A 121 -23.67 -20.91 2.98
N VAL A 122 -23.75 -20.40 4.21
CA VAL A 122 -22.56 -20.00 4.99
C VAL A 122 -21.63 -21.20 5.20
N ASP A 123 -22.18 -22.37 5.50
CA ASP A 123 -21.40 -23.59 5.72
C ASP A 123 -20.67 -24.02 4.45
N ASP A 124 -21.34 -23.97 3.28
CA ASP A 124 -20.70 -24.26 1.98
C ASP A 124 -19.53 -23.31 1.66
N VAL A 125 -19.59 -22.07 2.15
CA VAL A 125 -18.51 -21.10 2.00
C VAL A 125 -17.36 -21.42 2.95
N VAL A 126 -17.66 -21.67 4.24
CA VAL A 126 -16.67 -21.95 5.28
C VAL A 126 -15.92 -23.26 5.00
N GLU A 127 -16.61 -24.29 4.52
CA GLU A 127 -16.03 -25.59 4.17
C GLU A 127 -15.43 -25.63 2.76
N GLY A 128 -15.56 -24.53 2.01
CA GLY A 128 -15.07 -24.41 0.64
C GLY A 128 -13.54 -24.44 0.52
N ALA A 129 -13.07 -24.55 -0.72
CA ALA A 129 -11.63 -24.53 -1.02
C ALA A 129 -10.98 -23.23 -0.55
N ILE A 130 -9.86 -23.29 0.17
CA ILE A 130 -9.14 -22.10 0.70
C ILE A 130 -8.54 -21.22 -0.40
N ASP A 131 -8.14 -21.82 -1.52
CA ASP A 131 -7.58 -21.11 -2.65
C ASP A 131 -8.62 -20.91 -3.75
N VAL A 132 -9.21 -19.72 -3.80
CA VAL A 132 -10.10 -19.34 -4.89
C VAL A 132 -9.64 -18.02 -5.51
N PRO A 133 -10.02 -17.76 -6.78
CA PRO A 133 -9.81 -16.46 -7.41
C PRO A 133 -10.48 -15.33 -6.59
N LEU A 134 -9.95 -14.11 -6.69
CA LEU A 134 -10.48 -12.95 -5.94
C LEU A 134 -11.98 -12.75 -6.16
N GLN A 135 -12.49 -12.97 -7.38
CA GLN A 135 -13.91 -12.87 -7.68
C GLN A 135 -14.76 -13.78 -6.78
N GLU A 136 -14.36 -15.05 -6.64
CA GLU A 136 -15.06 -16.02 -5.80
C GLU A 136 -14.89 -15.68 -4.31
N HIS A 137 -13.73 -15.16 -3.90
CA HIS A 137 -13.53 -14.71 -2.53
C HIS A 137 -14.44 -13.51 -2.16
N ILE A 138 -14.60 -12.54 -3.07
CA ILE A 138 -15.54 -11.43 -2.89
C ILE A 138 -16.97 -11.98 -2.73
N LYS A 139 -17.37 -12.91 -3.61
CA LYS A 139 -18.68 -13.55 -3.59
C LYS A 139 -18.91 -14.29 -2.26
N ASP A 140 -17.94 -15.07 -1.81
CA ASP A 140 -17.95 -15.78 -0.52
C ASP A 140 -18.12 -14.81 0.67
N ILE A 141 -17.35 -13.72 0.72
CA ILE A 141 -17.45 -12.73 1.79
C ILE A 141 -18.84 -12.09 1.83
N ILE A 142 -19.41 -11.73 0.67
CA ILE A 142 -20.76 -11.17 0.59
C ILE A 142 -21.81 -12.20 1.05
N THR A 143 -21.71 -13.44 0.58
CA THR A 143 -22.61 -14.53 0.98
C THR A 143 -22.60 -14.72 2.49
N VAL A 144 -21.41 -14.76 3.11
CA VAL A 144 -21.29 -14.94 4.55
C VAL A 144 -21.81 -13.72 5.32
N LEU A 145 -21.45 -12.50 4.93
CA LEU A 145 -21.97 -11.28 5.57
C LEU A 145 -23.49 -11.16 5.48
N SER A 146 -24.10 -11.68 4.41
CA SER A 146 -25.55 -11.66 4.19
C SER A 146 -26.29 -12.78 4.92
N GLY A 147 -25.63 -13.92 5.15
CA GLY A 147 -26.24 -15.13 5.71
C GLY A 147 -26.08 -15.28 7.22
N LEU A 148 -25.16 -14.54 7.84
CA LEU A 148 -24.87 -14.66 9.28
C LEU A 148 -25.95 -14.00 10.15
N GLU A 149 -26.81 -14.81 10.75
CA GLU A 149 -27.75 -14.40 11.79
C GLU A 149 -27.06 -14.36 13.17
N PHE A 150 -26.37 -13.26 13.46
CA PHE A 150 -25.76 -13.08 14.78
C PHE A 150 -26.78 -12.63 15.82
N ASP A 151 -27.15 -13.54 16.73
CA ASP A 151 -27.73 -13.14 18.00
C ASP A 151 -26.65 -12.46 18.86
N THR A 152 -26.75 -11.13 18.95
CA THR A 152 -25.80 -10.28 19.68
C THR A 152 -25.67 -10.61 21.16
N VAL A 153 -26.61 -11.38 21.73
CA VAL A 153 -26.68 -11.61 23.18
C VAL A 153 -25.68 -12.65 23.67
N SER A 154 -25.31 -13.65 22.87
CA SER A 154 -24.47 -14.76 23.33
C SER A 154 -22.97 -14.58 23.08
N GLY A 155 -22.57 -13.75 22.10
CA GLY A 155 -21.16 -13.46 21.80
C GLY A 155 -20.28 -14.67 21.43
N THR A 156 -20.86 -15.87 21.34
CA THR A 156 -20.17 -17.15 21.15
C THR A 156 -20.90 -18.06 20.18
N SER A 157 -21.59 -17.52 19.16
CA SER A 157 -22.12 -18.40 18.11
C SER A 157 -20.96 -19.11 17.43
N ASP A 158 -21.11 -20.43 17.23
CA ASP A 158 -20.15 -21.24 16.49
C ASP A 158 -19.89 -20.62 15.11
N ASP A 159 -20.89 -20.00 14.49
CA ASP A 159 -20.79 -19.30 13.20
C ASP A 159 -19.72 -18.18 13.20
N PHE A 160 -19.49 -17.53 14.34
CA PHE A 160 -18.49 -16.45 14.44
C PHE A 160 -17.11 -17.04 14.32
N ASN A 161 -16.92 -18.13 15.03
CA ASN A 161 -15.66 -18.82 15.06
C ASN A 161 -15.40 -19.47 13.70
N HIS A 162 -16.42 -20.05 13.07
CA HIS A 162 -16.35 -20.57 11.70
C HIS A 162 -15.98 -19.48 10.69
N PHE A 163 -16.62 -18.31 10.73
CA PHE A 163 -16.28 -17.21 9.84
C PHE A 163 -14.87 -16.66 10.10
N CYS A 164 -14.46 -16.51 11.36
CA CYS A 164 -13.10 -16.10 11.69
C CYS A 164 -12.06 -17.10 11.17
N ILE A 165 -12.30 -18.41 11.33
CA ILE A 165 -11.43 -19.47 10.79
C ILE A 165 -11.38 -19.38 9.26
N PHE A 166 -12.52 -19.21 8.60
CA PHE A 166 -12.60 -19.03 7.15
C PHE A 166 -11.75 -17.84 6.68
N VAL A 167 -11.91 -16.66 7.28
CA VAL A 167 -11.14 -15.46 6.90
C VAL A 167 -9.64 -15.67 7.17
N VAL A 168 -9.28 -16.27 8.30
CA VAL A 168 -7.86 -16.59 8.62
C VAL A 168 -7.27 -17.55 7.61
N ALA A 169 -8.03 -18.57 7.18
CA ALA A 169 -7.58 -19.52 6.16
C ALA A 169 -7.36 -18.83 4.81
N ARG A 170 -8.34 -18.05 4.34
CA ARG A 170 -8.28 -17.27 3.09
C ARG A 170 -7.14 -16.26 3.09
N CYS A 171 -6.91 -15.58 4.21
CA CYS A 171 -5.91 -14.52 4.35
C CYS A 171 -4.58 -15.00 4.94
N PHE A 172 -4.38 -16.32 5.00
CA PHE A 172 -3.22 -16.90 5.68
C PHE A 172 -1.90 -16.45 5.08
N ARG A 173 -1.82 -16.21 3.76
CA ARG A 173 -0.57 -15.74 3.12
C ARG A 173 -0.17 -14.38 3.65
N THR A 174 -1.08 -13.41 3.64
CA THR A 174 -0.86 -12.07 4.19
C THR A 174 -0.53 -12.12 5.68
N LEU A 175 -1.28 -12.91 6.45
CA LEU A 175 -1.03 -13.10 7.88
C LEU A 175 0.36 -13.71 8.14
N ARG A 176 0.72 -14.77 7.40
CA ARG A 176 2.03 -15.41 7.45
C ARG A 176 3.13 -14.42 7.12
N ALA A 177 2.99 -13.64 6.05
CA ALA A 177 3.96 -12.62 5.69
C ALA A 177 4.14 -11.61 6.83
N ARG A 178 3.06 -11.10 7.43
CA ARG A 178 3.16 -10.18 8.59
C ARG A 178 3.80 -10.83 9.81
N VAL A 179 3.40 -12.04 10.16
CA VAL A 179 3.93 -12.74 11.35
C VAL A 179 5.38 -13.17 11.13
N LEU A 180 5.77 -13.64 9.94
CA LEU A 180 7.09 -14.19 9.65
C LEU A 180 8.12 -13.16 9.14
N SER A 181 7.67 -12.02 8.61
CA SER A 181 8.57 -10.97 8.07
C SER A 181 8.93 -9.89 9.08
N ASP A 182 8.62 -10.09 10.37
CA ASP A 182 9.01 -9.22 11.49
C ASP A 182 10.52 -9.24 11.78
N LYS A 183 11.30 -8.76 10.81
CA LYS A 183 12.74 -8.49 10.94
C LYS A 183 13.04 -7.01 11.13
N VAL A 184 11.99 -6.22 11.38
CA VAL A 184 12.05 -4.75 11.43
C VAL A 184 12.88 -4.28 12.62
N LEU A 185 13.00 -5.11 13.67
CA LEU A 185 13.83 -4.86 14.83
C LEU A 185 15.18 -5.58 14.79
N ARG A 186 15.60 -6.10 13.62
CA ARG A 186 16.66 -7.12 13.44
C ARG A 186 16.36 -8.48 14.09
N GLU A 187 15.59 -8.47 15.16
CA GLU A 187 15.03 -9.61 15.87
C GLU A 187 13.50 -9.58 15.82
N ARG A 188 12.87 -10.69 16.20
CA ARG A 188 11.41 -10.77 16.39
C ARG A 188 10.95 -9.87 17.54
N VAL A 189 9.80 -9.20 17.40
CA VAL A 189 9.17 -8.41 18.47
C VAL A 189 9.06 -9.23 19.76
N PHE A 190 8.62 -10.48 19.66
CA PHE A 190 8.45 -11.33 20.84
C PHE A 190 9.77 -11.68 21.53
N ASN A 191 10.89 -11.77 20.81
CA ASN A 191 12.21 -11.97 21.44
C ASN A 191 12.57 -10.75 22.28
N THR A 192 12.35 -9.56 21.73
CA THR A 192 12.62 -8.32 22.46
C THR A 192 11.74 -8.18 23.71
N LEU A 193 10.45 -8.52 23.60
CA LEU A 193 9.52 -8.48 24.73
C LEU A 193 9.85 -9.53 25.80
N ARG A 194 10.27 -10.75 25.41
CA ARG A 194 10.57 -11.85 26.34
C ARG A 194 11.73 -11.56 27.29
N PHE A 195 12.71 -10.78 26.84
CA PHE A 195 13.89 -10.45 27.64
C PHE A 195 13.78 -9.07 28.32
N TRP A 196 12.66 -8.37 28.15
CA TRP A 196 12.46 -7.08 28.76
C TRP A 196 12.28 -7.22 30.28
N LYS A 197 12.95 -6.33 31.04
CA LYS A 197 12.75 -6.16 32.48
C LYS A 197 12.38 -4.71 32.76
N PRO A 198 11.43 -4.43 33.67
CA PRO A 198 11.17 -3.07 34.10
C PRO A 198 12.44 -2.50 34.77
N PRO A 199 12.81 -1.24 34.50
CA PRO A 199 13.81 -0.53 35.29
C PRO A 199 13.45 -0.52 36.78
N ASP A 200 14.44 -0.58 37.66
CA ASP A 200 14.24 -0.63 39.12
C ASP A 200 13.50 0.62 39.67
N GLU A 201 13.51 1.74 38.93
CA GLU A 201 12.90 3.03 39.31
C GLU A 201 11.59 3.35 38.55
N PHE A 202 10.82 2.36 38.11
CA PHE A 202 9.58 2.60 37.35
C PHE A 202 8.43 3.16 38.22
N ASP A 203 8.50 4.46 38.53
CA ASP A 203 7.47 5.19 39.28
C ASP A 203 6.33 5.63 38.34
N VAL A 204 5.50 4.68 37.89
CA VAL A 204 4.32 4.98 37.07
C VAL A 204 3.11 5.17 37.99
N PRO A 205 2.54 6.40 38.11
CA PRO A 205 1.51 6.70 39.10
C PRO A 205 0.16 5.98 38.91
N ILE A 206 -0.02 5.26 37.80
CA ILE A 206 -1.35 4.95 37.25
C ILE A 206 -1.85 3.54 37.58
N LEU A 207 -1.02 2.69 38.20
CA LEU A 207 -1.47 1.41 38.75
C LEU A 207 -1.18 1.35 40.25
N LYS A 208 -1.98 2.07 41.05
CA LYS A 208 -2.11 1.81 42.50
C LYS A 208 -2.78 0.47 42.82
N PHE A 209 -2.89 -0.44 41.84
CA PHE A 209 -3.05 -1.88 42.04
C PHE A 209 -1.63 -2.47 42.04
N GLY A 210 -1.16 -2.90 43.21
CA GLY A 210 0.26 -3.09 43.48
C GLY A 210 1.09 -3.89 42.47
N ARG A 211 2.36 -3.45 42.35
CA ARG A 211 3.59 -4.09 41.85
C ARG A 211 3.83 -4.10 40.33
N GLY A 212 5.07 -3.73 39.96
CA GLY A 212 5.63 -3.88 38.60
C GLY A 212 5.55 -5.30 38.03
N ASP A 213 5.29 -6.28 38.90
CA ASP A 213 4.88 -7.64 38.53
C ASP A 213 3.76 -7.62 37.48
N THR A 214 2.71 -6.82 37.63
CA THR A 214 1.57 -6.83 36.69
C THR A 214 1.97 -6.44 35.26
N ILE A 215 2.81 -5.41 35.08
CA ILE A 215 3.28 -5.00 33.74
C ILE A 215 4.15 -6.10 33.13
N LEU A 216 5.05 -6.69 33.92
CA LEU A 216 5.89 -7.80 33.47
C LEU A 216 5.03 -9.01 33.03
N HIS A 217 3.98 -9.35 33.77
CA HIS A 217 3.05 -10.41 33.38
C HIS A 217 2.35 -10.11 32.04
N TRP A 218 1.91 -8.87 31.81
CA TRP A 218 1.29 -8.49 30.54
C TRP A 218 2.28 -8.50 29.37
N VAL A 219 3.53 -8.06 29.57
CA VAL A 219 4.59 -8.14 28.55
C VAL A 219 4.88 -9.60 28.21
N HIS A 220 5.03 -10.45 29.22
CA HIS A 220 5.23 -11.88 29.03
C HIS A 220 4.03 -12.56 28.35
N PHE A 221 2.81 -12.14 28.67
CA PHE A 221 1.60 -12.66 28.04
C PHE A 221 1.56 -12.28 26.55
N LEU A 222 1.83 -11.02 26.20
CA LEU A 222 1.94 -10.59 24.80
C LEU A 222 3.05 -11.36 24.06
N ALA A 223 4.23 -11.48 24.67
CA ALA A 223 5.34 -12.24 24.10
C ALA A 223 4.96 -13.72 23.90
N TRP A 224 4.20 -14.30 24.83
CA TRP A 224 3.69 -15.66 24.73
C TRP A 224 2.70 -15.81 23.58
N ILE A 225 1.71 -14.91 23.43
CA ILE A 225 0.75 -14.93 22.31
C ILE A 225 1.53 -14.92 20.98
N LEU A 226 2.46 -13.98 20.82
CA LEU A 226 3.22 -13.82 19.59
C LEU A 226 4.14 -15.02 19.30
N THR A 227 4.76 -15.60 20.32
CA THR A 227 5.58 -16.82 20.18
C THR A 227 4.72 -18.01 19.74
N LYS A 228 3.53 -18.16 20.34
CA LYS A 228 2.60 -19.22 19.97
C LYS A 228 2.01 -19.02 18.59
N LEU A 229 1.78 -17.78 18.18
CA LEU A 229 1.29 -17.42 16.86
C LEU A 229 2.35 -17.70 15.79
N ASP A 230 3.60 -17.31 16.00
CA ASP A 230 4.72 -17.63 15.10
C ASP A 230 4.86 -19.16 14.91
N SER A 231 4.79 -19.93 16.00
CA SER A 231 4.77 -21.39 15.93
C SER A 231 3.57 -21.92 15.14
N ALA A 232 2.35 -21.47 15.45
CA ALA A 232 1.15 -21.95 14.77
C ALA A 232 1.16 -21.62 13.26
N VAL A 233 1.63 -20.43 12.89
CA VAL A 233 1.80 -20.04 11.48
C VAL A 233 2.83 -20.92 10.77
N LYS A 234 3.94 -21.28 11.43
CA LYS A 234 4.92 -22.22 10.86
C LYS A 234 4.34 -23.61 10.68
N ASP A 235 3.60 -24.11 11.67
CA ASP A 235 2.93 -25.42 11.63
C ASP A 235 1.96 -25.48 10.43
N VAL A 236 1.10 -24.47 10.29
CA VAL A 236 0.16 -24.36 9.14
C VAL A 236 0.92 -24.25 7.83
N HIS A 237 1.97 -23.43 7.75
CA HIS A 237 2.76 -23.28 6.53
C HIS A 237 3.43 -24.59 6.09
N GLN A 238 3.92 -25.40 7.04
CA GLN A 238 4.50 -26.70 6.75
C GLN A 238 3.47 -27.67 6.15
N VAL A 239 2.26 -27.72 6.72
CA VAL A 239 1.16 -28.54 6.18
C VAL A 239 0.74 -28.03 4.80
N TYR A 240 0.58 -26.71 4.68
CA TYR A 240 0.19 -26.06 3.42
C TYR A 240 1.20 -26.28 2.29
N SER A 241 2.49 -26.38 2.62
CA SER A 241 3.55 -26.64 1.62
C SER A 241 3.64 -28.12 1.22
N SER A 242 3.04 -29.02 1.99
CA SER A 242 3.12 -30.48 1.77
C SER A 242 1.84 -31.10 1.22
N GLN A 243 0.71 -30.37 1.23
CA GLN A 243 -0.60 -30.91 0.89
C GLN A 243 -1.37 -29.99 -0.04
N THR A 244 -2.17 -30.61 -0.91
CA THR A 244 -3.10 -29.90 -1.80
C THR A 244 -4.48 -29.67 -1.16
N ASN A 245 -4.80 -30.34 -0.05
CA ASN A 245 -6.08 -30.18 0.65
C ASN A 245 -5.84 -30.00 2.16
N VAL A 246 -5.90 -28.75 2.61
CA VAL A 246 -5.63 -28.37 4.00
C VAL A 246 -6.96 -28.21 4.72
N ASP A 247 -7.20 -29.00 5.77
CA ASP A 247 -8.39 -28.89 6.62
C ASP A 247 -8.41 -27.52 7.31
N ALA A 248 -9.53 -26.78 7.18
CA ALA A 248 -9.77 -25.50 7.84
C ALA A 248 -9.52 -25.55 9.36
N LYS A 249 -9.69 -26.72 10.00
CA LYS A 249 -9.42 -26.93 11.43
C LYS A 249 -7.97 -26.66 11.81
N ILE A 250 -7.01 -26.77 10.90
CA ILE A 250 -5.60 -26.43 11.21
C ILE A 250 -5.44 -24.94 11.54
N PHE A 251 -6.31 -24.09 11.00
CA PHE A 251 -6.29 -22.65 11.24
C PHE A 251 -6.94 -22.28 12.58
N SER A 252 -7.65 -23.19 13.25
CA SER A 252 -8.32 -22.92 14.53
C SER A 252 -7.36 -22.36 15.60
N ARG A 253 -6.13 -22.89 15.67
CA ARG A 253 -5.11 -22.41 16.60
C ARG A 253 -4.59 -21.02 16.24
N VAL A 254 -4.36 -20.75 14.95
CA VAL A 254 -3.96 -19.42 14.46
C VAL A 254 -5.07 -18.41 14.77
N ASN A 255 -6.32 -18.77 14.46
CA ASN A 255 -7.50 -17.99 14.74
C ASN A 255 -7.62 -17.64 16.23
N ALA A 256 -7.56 -18.64 17.12
CA ALA A 256 -7.62 -18.42 18.56
C ALA A 256 -6.55 -17.43 19.05
N LEU A 257 -5.32 -17.54 18.56
CA LEU A 257 -4.22 -16.65 18.94
C LEU A 257 -4.37 -15.24 18.36
N CYS A 258 -4.86 -15.09 17.13
CA CYS A 258 -5.22 -13.80 16.55
C CYS A 258 -6.36 -13.13 17.32
N ARG A 259 -7.35 -13.91 17.77
CA ARG A 259 -8.45 -13.43 18.62
C ARG A 259 -7.95 -12.99 19.99
N ASP A 260 -7.09 -13.77 20.62
CA ASP A 260 -6.48 -13.42 21.91
C ASP A 260 -5.65 -12.14 21.78
N LEU A 261 -4.89 -12.00 20.69
CA LEU A 261 -4.16 -10.77 20.38
C LEU A 261 -5.12 -9.58 20.20
N TYR A 262 -6.20 -9.74 19.44
CA TYR A 262 -7.22 -8.71 19.25
C TYR A 262 -7.79 -8.23 20.59
N PHE A 263 -8.29 -9.14 21.44
CA PHE A 263 -8.83 -8.77 22.74
C PHE A 263 -7.78 -8.14 23.66
N PHE A 264 -6.53 -8.59 23.58
CA PHE A 264 -5.43 -7.98 24.31
C PHE A 264 -5.17 -6.53 23.84
N LEU A 265 -5.21 -6.28 22.52
CA LEU A 265 -5.03 -4.95 21.92
C LEU A 265 -6.17 -4.00 22.23
N GLU A 266 -7.40 -4.49 22.36
CA GLU A 266 -8.59 -3.70 22.68
C GLU A 266 -8.85 -3.54 24.18
N LEU A 267 -8.07 -4.21 25.04
CA LEU A 267 -8.24 -4.13 26.48
C LEU A 267 -8.10 -2.68 26.99
N LYS A 268 -9.18 -2.14 27.58
CA LYS A 268 -9.28 -0.74 28.02
C LYS A 268 -8.97 0.24 26.88
N ASP A 269 -9.60 0.05 25.71
CA ASP A 269 -9.43 0.90 24.52
C ASP A 269 -7.96 0.98 24.05
N GLY A 270 -7.23 -0.12 24.27
CA GLY A 270 -5.80 -0.25 23.98
C GLY A 270 -4.88 0.59 24.87
N TYR A 271 -5.39 1.17 25.96
CA TYR A 271 -4.59 1.94 26.92
C TYR A 271 -3.47 1.10 27.53
N ILE A 272 -3.76 -0.17 27.89
CA ILE A 272 -2.80 -1.07 28.52
C ILE A 272 -1.64 -1.34 27.57
N VAL A 273 -1.93 -1.68 26.31
CA VAL A 273 -0.89 -1.97 25.31
C VAL A 273 -0.08 -0.74 24.97
N ARG A 274 -0.70 0.44 24.84
CA ARG A 274 0.06 1.69 24.62
C ARG A 274 1.00 2.00 25.77
N THR A 275 0.56 1.79 27.02
CA THR A 275 1.39 2.01 28.21
C THR A 275 2.54 1.01 28.27
N LEU A 276 2.24 -0.26 28.01
CA LEU A 276 3.22 -1.34 27.93
C LEU A 276 4.27 -1.05 26.85
N LEU A 277 3.85 -0.73 25.62
CA LEU A 277 4.77 -0.46 24.51
C LEU A 277 5.64 0.78 24.75
N LYS A 278 5.12 1.81 25.42
CA LYS A 278 5.93 2.96 25.87
C LYS A 278 7.00 2.55 26.88
N SER A 279 6.69 1.65 27.81
CA SER A 279 7.67 1.18 28.82
C SER A 279 8.83 0.37 28.24
N VAL A 280 8.62 -0.28 27.09
CA VAL A 280 9.64 -1.08 26.40
C VAL A 280 10.35 -0.32 25.27
N GLU A 281 9.99 0.95 25.02
CA GLU A 281 10.47 1.74 23.89
C GLU A 281 12.00 1.85 23.85
N ASN A 282 12.64 2.03 25.01
CA ASN A 282 14.09 2.15 25.10
C ASN A 282 14.82 0.87 24.65
N VAL A 283 14.23 -0.31 24.88
CA VAL A 283 14.82 -1.58 24.45
C VAL A 283 14.76 -1.73 22.93
N PHE A 284 13.70 -1.23 22.30
CA PHE A 284 13.61 -1.19 20.84
C PHE A 284 14.59 -0.18 20.23
N ARG A 285 14.81 0.99 20.86
CA ARG A 285 15.74 2.02 20.35
C ARG A 285 17.20 1.56 20.30
N LEU A 286 17.67 0.83 21.31
CA LEU A 286 19.07 0.39 21.39
C LEU A 286 19.49 -0.58 20.27
N ARG A 287 18.54 -1.13 19.52
CA ARG A 287 18.78 -2.18 18.51
C ARG A 287 18.70 -1.69 17.08
N VAL A 288 18.17 -0.50 16.83
CA VAL A 288 18.14 0.15 15.52
C VAL A 288 19.39 1.03 15.40
N THR A 289 20.50 0.51 14.84
CA THR A 289 21.68 1.33 14.54
C THR A 289 21.62 1.84 13.09
N ASP A 290 22.08 3.06 12.84
CA ASP A 290 22.03 3.77 11.54
C ASP A 290 22.78 3.10 10.37
N SER A 291 23.40 1.94 10.58
CA SER A 291 24.24 1.25 9.60
C SER A 291 23.46 0.45 8.54
N ASP A 292 22.14 0.30 8.64
CA ASP A 292 21.35 -0.57 7.74
C ASP A 292 20.76 0.16 6.53
N LYS A 293 21.62 0.83 5.74
CA LYS A 293 21.18 1.40 4.44
C LYS A 293 21.00 0.35 3.33
N ASP A 294 21.43 -0.90 3.55
CA ASP A 294 21.53 -1.93 2.48
C ASP A 294 20.67 -3.19 2.65
N VAL A 295 19.94 -3.36 3.76
CA VAL A 295 19.12 -4.57 3.96
C VAL A 295 17.81 -4.48 3.15
N GLY A 296 17.86 -4.87 1.87
CA GLY A 296 16.73 -5.30 1.05
C GLY A 296 15.58 -4.29 0.87
N LYS A 297 15.71 -3.41 -0.14
CA LYS A 297 14.84 -2.25 -0.45
C LYS A 297 13.34 -2.52 -0.63
N GLU A 298 12.88 -3.75 -0.65
CA GLU A 298 11.51 -4.13 -1.03
C GLU A 298 10.61 -4.68 0.09
N ARG A 299 11.14 -4.91 1.30
CA ARG A 299 10.33 -5.56 2.36
C ARG A 299 9.36 -4.60 3.07
N GLN A 300 8.08 -4.96 2.99
CA GLN A 300 6.90 -4.44 3.72
C GLN A 300 6.91 -2.94 4.02
N THR A 301 6.27 -2.17 3.13
CA THR A 301 5.86 -0.76 3.33
C THR A 301 5.20 -0.55 4.69
N ASP A 302 4.40 -1.54 5.11
CA ASP A 302 3.68 -1.59 6.39
C ASP A 302 4.56 -1.39 7.62
N MET A 303 5.86 -1.68 7.57
CA MET A 303 6.73 -1.64 8.75
C MET A 303 7.79 -0.55 8.74
N ARG A 304 7.70 0.40 7.80
CA ARG A 304 8.55 1.57 7.80
C ARG A 304 8.08 2.56 8.85
N MET A 305 9.00 3.00 9.72
CA MET A 305 8.74 4.03 10.73
C MET A 305 8.29 5.32 10.06
N GLU A 306 7.17 5.88 10.51
CA GLU A 306 6.69 7.17 10.01
C GLU A 306 7.38 8.36 10.70
N LYS A 307 7.34 9.53 10.05
CA LYS A 307 7.88 10.76 10.63
C LYS A 307 7.10 11.05 11.91
N GLN A 308 7.80 11.16 13.05
CA GLN A 308 7.25 11.30 14.41
C GLN A 308 6.66 10.01 15.03
N GLU A 309 6.69 8.88 14.31
CA GLU A 309 6.32 7.60 14.90
C GLU A 309 7.48 7.11 15.77
N ASN A 310 7.20 6.81 17.03
CA ASN A 310 8.18 6.16 17.89
C ASN A 310 8.09 4.63 17.77
N MET A 311 9.10 3.92 18.27
CA MET A 311 9.12 2.44 18.20
C MET A 311 7.88 1.79 18.82
N ALA A 312 7.37 2.34 19.91
CA ALA A 312 6.15 1.85 20.54
C ALA A 312 4.93 1.92 19.60
N THR A 313 4.80 3.02 18.85
CA THR A 313 3.70 3.22 17.89
C THR A 313 3.88 2.31 16.67
N LEU A 314 5.11 2.15 16.19
CA LEU A 314 5.44 1.21 15.10
C LEU A 314 5.05 -0.23 15.48
N VAL A 315 5.47 -0.69 16.67
CA VAL A 315 5.11 -2.02 17.18
C VAL A 315 3.60 -2.14 17.38
N LEU A 316 2.91 -1.11 17.88
CA LEU A 316 1.46 -1.16 18.01
C LEU A 316 0.77 -1.29 16.64
N ARG A 317 1.22 -0.54 15.65
CA ARG A 317 0.70 -0.59 14.28
C ARG A 317 0.92 -1.98 13.67
N TYR A 318 2.09 -2.58 13.89
CA TYR A 318 2.37 -3.96 13.52
C TYR A 318 1.39 -4.97 14.13
N LEU A 319 1.21 -4.91 15.46
CA LEU A 319 0.32 -5.83 16.16
C LEU A 319 -1.14 -5.67 15.69
N LYS A 320 -1.57 -4.42 15.44
CA LYS A 320 -2.88 -4.14 14.84
C LYS A 320 -3.00 -4.70 13.43
N GLY A 321 -1.94 -4.69 12.64
CA GLY A 321 -1.91 -5.33 11.32
C GLY A 321 -2.07 -6.86 11.37
N ILE A 322 -1.62 -7.52 12.44
CA ILE A 322 -1.88 -8.95 12.66
C ILE A 322 -3.35 -9.18 13.06
N ALA A 323 -3.90 -8.31 13.91
CA ALA A 323 -5.26 -8.43 14.42
C ALA A 323 -6.35 -7.78 13.53
N SER A 324 -5.97 -7.26 12.36
CA SER A 324 -6.85 -6.42 11.53
C SER A 324 -8.08 -7.17 11.03
N TRP A 325 -7.96 -8.46 10.68
CA TRP A 325 -9.09 -9.28 10.25
C TRP A 325 -10.12 -9.49 11.35
N HIS A 326 -9.67 -9.77 12.59
CA HIS A 326 -10.59 -9.90 13.72
C HIS A 326 -11.29 -8.57 14.02
N THR A 327 -10.55 -7.46 13.93
CA THR A 327 -11.12 -6.12 14.06
C THR A 327 -12.20 -5.88 13.01
N ALA A 328 -11.93 -6.25 11.75
CA ALA A 328 -12.87 -6.10 10.64
C ALA A 328 -14.12 -6.96 10.80
N ILE A 329 -13.96 -8.24 11.13
CA ILE A 329 -15.08 -9.16 11.35
C ILE A 329 -15.96 -8.65 12.49
N PHE A 330 -15.34 -8.30 13.62
CA PHE A 330 -16.07 -7.81 14.79
C PHE A 330 -16.84 -6.53 14.49
N ALA A 331 -16.20 -5.55 13.85
CA ALA A 331 -16.85 -4.29 13.49
C ALA A 331 -18.04 -4.50 12.53
N LEU A 332 -17.86 -5.32 11.49
CA LEU A 332 -18.90 -5.59 10.49
C LEU A 332 -20.08 -6.39 11.07
N LEU A 333 -19.83 -7.31 12.01
CA LEU A 333 -20.87 -8.16 12.59
C LEU A 333 -21.54 -7.56 13.83
N GLN A 334 -20.94 -6.59 14.50
CA GLN A 334 -21.59 -5.90 15.62
C GLN A 334 -22.62 -4.87 15.14
N ASP A 335 -22.39 -4.26 13.99
CA ASP A 335 -23.32 -3.26 13.45
C ASP A 335 -24.48 -3.94 12.72
N THR A 336 -25.68 -3.88 13.31
CA THR A 336 -26.91 -4.39 12.69
C THR A 336 -27.20 -3.73 11.35
N LYS A 337 -26.82 -2.45 11.16
CA LYS A 337 -26.99 -1.77 9.87
C LYS A 337 -26.11 -2.41 8.81
N THR A 338 -24.87 -2.71 9.14
CA THR A 338 -23.93 -3.39 8.23
C THR A 338 -24.48 -4.74 7.75
N LYS A 339 -25.12 -5.52 8.62
CA LYS A 339 -25.76 -6.80 8.23
C LYS A 339 -26.89 -6.61 7.23
N GLU A 340 -27.78 -5.67 7.50
CA GLU A 340 -28.88 -5.37 6.56
C GLU A 340 -28.33 -4.85 5.23
N LEU A 341 -27.28 -4.02 5.26
CA LEU A 341 -26.63 -3.51 4.06
C LEU A 341 -26.00 -4.62 3.20
N ALA A 342 -25.51 -5.69 3.83
CA ALA A 342 -24.89 -6.81 3.13
C ALA A 342 -25.90 -7.63 2.31
N LYS A 343 -27.15 -7.76 2.77
CA LYS A 343 -28.18 -8.59 2.12
C LYS A 343 -28.48 -8.19 0.68
N SER A 344 -28.29 -6.92 0.31
CA SER A 344 -28.43 -6.45 -1.08
C SER A 344 -27.17 -5.74 -1.58
N ALA A 345 -26.01 -6.20 -1.10
CA ALA A 345 -24.72 -5.76 -1.60
C ALA A 345 -24.59 -6.01 -3.11
N THR A 346 -24.07 -5.03 -3.84
CA THR A 346 -23.59 -5.24 -5.21
C THR A 346 -22.16 -4.78 -5.29
N VAL A 347 -21.29 -5.65 -5.78
CA VAL A 347 -19.86 -5.36 -5.88
C VAL A 347 -19.43 -5.46 -7.32
N GLY A 348 -18.79 -4.43 -7.86
CA GLY A 348 -18.09 -4.50 -9.14
C GLY A 348 -16.61 -4.76 -8.90
N LEU A 349 -16.03 -5.73 -9.58
CA LEU A 349 -14.60 -5.98 -9.60
C LEU A 349 -14.00 -5.37 -10.87
N ILE A 350 -13.01 -4.49 -10.71
CA ILE A 350 -12.23 -3.92 -11.79
C ILE A 350 -10.83 -4.52 -11.72
N GLU A 351 -10.48 -5.22 -12.78
CA GLU A 351 -9.15 -5.78 -13.00
C GLU A 351 -8.33 -4.79 -13.84
N VAL A 352 -7.26 -4.25 -13.24
CA VAL A 352 -6.39 -3.27 -13.90
C VAL A 352 -5.16 -3.96 -14.44
N TYR A 353 -5.05 -4.01 -15.76
CA TYR A 353 -3.94 -4.66 -16.42
C TYR A 353 -2.68 -3.79 -16.42
N PRO A 354 -1.49 -4.40 -16.24
CA PRO A 354 -0.26 -3.67 -16.46
C PRO A 354 -0.26 -3.17 -17.90
N GLN A 355 -0.08 -1.85 -18.05
CA GLN A 355 0.16 -1.26 -19.37
C GLN A 355 1.62 -1.46 -19.75
N SER A 356 1.94 -1.14 -21.01
CA SER A 356 3.29 -1.09 -21.59
C SER A 356 4.38 -0.89 -20.54
N GLU A 357 5.33 -1.82 -20.53
CA GLU A 357 6.50 -1.84 -19.65
C GLU A 357 7.57 -0.81 -20.09
N GLU A 358 7.27 -0.02 -21.12
CA GLU A 358 8.19 0.96 -21.66
C GLU A 358 8.47 2.09 -20.66
N VAL A 359 9.77 2.29 -20.44
CA VAL A 359 10.35 3.44 -19.75
C VAL A 359 11.00 4.36 -20.78
N ALA A 360 11.06 5.66 -20.48
CA ALA A 360 11.80 6.58 -21.32
C ALA A 360 13.31 6.20 -21.33
N PRO A 361 13.96 6.13 -22.51
CA PRO A 361 15.38 5.79 -22.60
C PRO A 361 16.26 6.72 -21.75
N PHE A 362 17.34 6.17 -21.21
CA PHE A 362 18.30 6.91 -20.39
C PHE A 362 18.73 8.25 -21.03
N ALA A 363 19.12 8.22 -22.31
CA ALA A 363 19.59 9.40 -23.04
C ALA A 363 18.49 10.48 -23.18
N GLU A 364 17.22 10.09 -23.26
CA GLU A 364 16.11 11.03 -23.31
C GLU A 364 15.84 11.67 -21.95
N LEU A 365 15.95 10.91 -20.86
CA LEU A 365 15.84 11.44 -19.50
C LEU A 365 16.93 12.45 -19.20
N GLU A 366 18.17 12.15 -19.57
CA GLU A 366 19.31 13.06 -19.41
C GLU A 366 19.08 14.36 -20.21
N LYS A 367 18.73 14.23 -21.50
CA LYS A 367 18.44 15.38 -22.38
C LYS A 367 17.31 16.24 -21.82
N GLU A 368 16.24 15.61 -21.35
CA GLU A 368 15.08 16.30 -20.77
C GLU A 368 15.45 17.01 -19.46
N TYR A 369 16.28 16.40 -18.61
CA TYR A 369 16.78 17.03 -17.39
C TYR A 369 17.51 18.35 -17.72
N TYR A 370 18.44 18.32 -18.67
CA TYR A 370 19.18 19.53 -19.07
C TYR A 370 18.30 20.58 -19.73
N ARG A 371 17.29 20.15 -20.48
CA ARG A 371 16.29 21.08 -21.05
C ARG A 371 15.53 21.82 -19.94
N ARG A 372 15.15 21.12 -18.87
CA ARG A 372 14.40 21.68 -17.74
C ARG A 372 15.25 22.51 -16.79
N PHE A 373 16.51 22.12 -16.60
CA PHE A 373 17.44 22.76 -15.67
C PHE A 373 18.69 23.25 -16.40
N PRO A 374 18.58 24.24 -17.31
CA PRO A 374 19.70 24.68 -18.16
C PRO A 374 20.87 25.29 -17.37
N ARG A 375 20.61 25.70 -16.11
CA ARG A 375 21.61 26.26 -15.19
C ARG A 375 22.30 25.20 -14.31
N ALA A 376 22.03 23.90 -14.53
CA ALA A 376 22.74 22.84 -13.83
C ALA A 376 24.24 22.93 -14.14
N ASP A 377 25.05 23.06 -13.08
CA ASP A 377 26.50 23.14 -13.19
C ASP A 377 27.12 21.78 -13.57
N VAL A 378 28.43 21.75 -13.79
CA VAL A 378 29.14 20.53 -14.22
C VAL A 378 29.00 19.40 -13.19
N GLN A 379 28.91 19.73 -11.90
CA GLN A 379 28.80 18.74 -10.85
C GLN A 379 27.38 18.15 -10.80
N GLU A 380 26.35 19.01 -10.81
CA GLU A 380 24.94 18.58 -10.88
C GLU A 380 24.70 17.67 -12.10
N ARG A 381 25.34 17.95 -13.24
CA ARG A 381 25.30 17.12 -14.45
C ARG A 381 25.94 15.74 -14.26
N ARG A 382 27.10 15.66 -13.59
CA ARG A 382 27.72 14.37 -13.27
C ARG A 382 26.87 13.58 -12.29
N ASP A 383 26.32 14.26 -11.29
CA ASP A 383 25.52 13.63 -10.24
C ASP A 383 24.20 13.08 -10.79
N ILE A 384 23.54 13.78 -11.72
CA ILE A 384 22.35 13.23 -12.38
C ILE A 384 22.68 12.00 -13.22
N VAL A 385 23.75 12.01 -14.01
CA VAL A 385 24.16 10.84 -14.80
C VAL A 385 24.49 9.66 -13.89
N ALA A 386 25.19 9.90 -12.78
CA ALA A 386 25.50 8.87 -11.80
C ALA A 386 24.23 8.33 -11.12
N LEU A 387 23.31 9.20 -10.68
CA LEU A 387 22.05 8.79 -10.06
C LEU A 387 21.15 8.00 -11.02
N LEU A 388 21.03 8.47 -12.27
CA LEU A 388 20.33 7.74 -13.32
C LEU A 388 21.01 6.39 -13.55
N GLY A 389 22.33 6.33 -13.64
CA GLY A 389 23.06 5.07 -13.86
C GLY A 389 22.86 4.07 -12.71
N GLU A 390 22.72 4.56 -11.48
CA GLU A 390 22.52 3.74 -10.28
C GLU A 390 21.09 3.18 -10.14
N HIS A 391 20.08 3.94 -10.60
CA HIS A 391 18.67 3.63 -10.31
C HIS A 391 17.80 3.38 -11.53
N TYR A 392 18.27 3.70 -12.73
CA TYR A 392 17.55 3.41 -13.96
C TYR A 392 17.47 1.90 -14.17
N LYS A 393 16.26 1.43 -14.47
CA LYS A 393 16.00 0.05 -14.88
C LYS A 393 15.38 0.08 -16.27
N PRO A 394 15.85 -0.76 -17.20
CA PRO A 394 15.31 -0.79 -18.56
C PRO A 394 13.90 -1.42 -18.62
N ALA A 395 13.53 -2.22 -17.61
CA ALA A 395 12.20 -2.79 -17.48
C ALA A 395 11.43 -2.09 -16.35
N PHE A 396 10.21 -1.64 -16.64
CA PHE A 396 9.31 -1.09 -15.64
C PHE A 396 8.65 -2.22 -14.85
N THR A 397 8.84 -2.26 -13.54
CA THR A 397 8.23 -3.27 -12.65
C THR A 397 7.07 -2.71 -11.82
N GLY A 398 6.65 -1.47 -12.09
CA GLY A 398 5.54 -0.85 -11.37
C GLY A 398 4.19 -1.25 -11.95
N SER A 399 3.12 -0.82 -11.29
CA SER A 399 1.75 -1.06 -11.74
C SER A 399 0.91 0.21 -11.63
N VAL A 400 -0.28 0.17 -12.25
CA VAL A 400 -1.30 1.18 -11.95
C VAL A 400 -1.86 0.83 -10.57
N HIS A 401 -1.70 1.75 -9.64
CA HIS A 401 -2.26 1.58 -8.30
C HIS A 401 -3.79 1.57 -8.37
N ALA A 402 -4.41 0.71 -7.57
CA ALA A 402 -5.86 0.56 -7.53
C ALA A 402 -6.58 1.88 -7.17
N GLU A 403 -5.99 2.70 -6.30
CA GLU A 403 -6.52 4.04 -5.98
C GLU A 403 -6.45 4.97 -7.19
N ALA A 404 -5.33 4.95 -7.92
CA ALA A 404 -5.14 5.79 -9.08
C ALA A 404 -6.12 5.43 -10.20
N ALA A 405 -6.32 4.13 -10.45
CA ALA A 405 -7.32 3.64 -11.39
C ALA A 405 -8.72 4.14 -11.04
N LEU A 406 -9.13 4.05 -9.76
CA LEU A 406 -10.41 4.58 -9.30
C LEU A 406 -10.53 6.09 -9.48
N MET A 407 -9.48 6.86 -9.19
CA MET A 407 -9.46 8.31 -9.44
C MET A 407 -9.64 8.64 -10.92
N GLY A 408 -8.98 7.91 -11.81
CA GLY A 408 -9.15 8.03 -13.25
C GLY A 408 -10.58 7.75 -13.71
N ILE A 409 -11.15 6.65 -13.26
CA ILE A 409 -12.54 6.28 -13.58
C ILE A 409 -13.51 7.35 -13.06
N PHE A 410 -13.38 7.79 -11.81
CA PHE A 410 -14.24 8.83 -11.26
C PHE A 410 -14.14 10.15 -12.03
N ASN A 411 -12.94 10.56 -12.41
CA ASN A 411 -12.74 11.79 -13.18
C ASN A 411 -13.33 11.66 -14.60
N HIS A 412 -13.15 10.51 -15.27
CA HIS A 412 -13.76 10.24 -16.57
C HIS A 412 -15.28 10.43 -16.55
N TYR A 413 -15.95 9.80 -15.60
CA TYR A 413 -17.41 9.89 -15.47
C TYR A 413 -17.88 11.29 -15.11
N TYR A 414 -17.12 11.98 -14.25
CA TYR A 414 -17.44 13.34 -13.84
C TYR A 414 -17.33 14.36 -14.99
N GLN A 415 -16.26 14.28 -15.79
CA GLN A 415 -16.02 15.24 -16.87
C GLN A 415 -17.00 15.06 -18.05
N ASN A 416 -17.42 13.84 -18.32
CA ASN A 416 -18.15 13.54 -19.55
C ASN A 416 -19.68 13.58 -19.42
N ASN A 417 -20.27 13.89 -18.24
CA ASN A 417 -21.73 13.80 -17.99
C ASN A 417 -22.33 12.49 -18.59
N ALA A 418 -21.56 11.40 -18.44
CA ALA A 418 -21.24 10.35 -19.41
C ALA A 418 -22.24 9.99 -20.56
N PRO A 419 -21.83 10.09 -21.86
CA PRO A 419 -22.18 9.08 -22.87
C PRO A 419 -21.67 7.68 -22.47
N PRO A 420 -22.23 6.58 -23.03
CA PRO A 420 -21.88 5.22 -22.60
C PRO A 420 -20.40 4.90 -22.81
N LEU A 421 -19.81 4.15 -21.87
CA LEU A 421 -18.53 3.47 -22.07
C LEU A 421 -18.56 2.64 -23.36
N PRO A 422 -17.40 2.28 -23.95
CA PRO A 422 -17.31 1.31 -25.03
C PRO A 422 -18.24 0.10 -24.78
N GLN A 423 -18.96 -0.33 -25.82
CA GLN A 423 -20.09 -1.30 -25.76
C GLN A 423 -19.72 -2.67 -25.16
N ASP A 424 -18.44 -2.94 -24.97
CA ASP A 424 -17.85 -4.10 -24.31
C ASP A 424 -17.84 -4.01 -22.76
N VAL A 425 -18.23 -2.87 -22.17
CA VAL A 425 -18.38 -2.67 -20.73
C VAL A 425 -19.86 -2.60 -20.34
N VAL A 426 -20.57 -3.71 -20.55
CA VAL A 426 -22.03 -3.82 -20.27
C VAL A 426 -22.23 -4.12 -18.77
N ASP A 427 -23.18 -3.44 -18.11
CA ASP A 427 -23.64 -3.55 -16.69
C ASP A 427 -22.91 -2.75 -15.59
N VAL A 428 -21.76 -2.16 -15.89
CA VAL A 428 -20.98 -1.35 -14.95
C VAL A 428 -21.27 0.15 -15.01
N PRO A 429 -21.77 0.73 -16.12
CA PRO A 429 -22.16 2.12 -16.15
C PRO A 429 -23.17 2.50 -15.07
N ASP A 430 -24.08 1.59 -14.71
CA ASP A 430 -25.08 1.87 -13.68
C ASP A 430 -24.44 1.87 -12.28
N LEU A 431 -23.67 0.84 -11.91
CA LEU A 431 -22.96 0.82 -10.63
C LEU A 431 -22.00 2.01 -10.48
N LEU A 432 -21.26 2.36 -11.53
CA LEU A 432 -20.37 3.53 -11.52
C LEU A 432 -21.16 4.83 -11.44
N ARG A 433 -22.27 4.96 -12.17
CA ARG A 433 -23.15 6.13 -12.10
C ARG A 433 -23.72 6.29 -10.69
N GLU A 434 -24.19 5.22 -10.07
CA GLU A 434 -24.67 5.17 -8.68
C GLU A 434 -23.60 5.65 -7.68
N LEU A 435 -22.32 5.32 -7.92
CA LEU A 435 -21.21 5.68 -7.04
C LEU A 435 -20.65 7.10 -7.29
N VAL A 436 -20.60 7.54 -8.56
CA VAL A 436 -20.10 8.86 -8.96
C VAL A 436 -21.09 9.94 -8.56
N ASP A 437 -22.37 9.69 -8.80
CA ASP A 437 -23.47 10.58 -8.49
C ASP A 437 -24.66 9.80 -7.91
N PRO A 438 -24.65 9.52 -6.60
CA PRO A 438 -25.77 8.87 -5.92
C PRO A 438 -27.09 9.63 -6.07
N LEU A 439 -27.05 10.91 -6.47
CA LEU A 439 -28.24 11.75 -6.68
C LEU A 439 -28.73 11.72 -8.14
N CYS A 440 -27.98 11.11 -9.07
CA CYS A 440 -28.40 10.92 -10.46
C CYS A 440 -29.42 9.78 -10.61
N LEU A 441 -29.60 8.94 -9.58
CA LEU A 441 -30.69 7.97 -9.51
C LEU A 441 -32.02 8.71 -9.36
N ASP A 442 -32.71 8.89 -10.49
CA ASP A 442 -34.05 9.44 -10.66
C ASP A 442 -34.42 10.60 -9.72
N ASN A 443 -34.35 11.83 -10.27
CA ASN A 443 -34.94 13.04 -9.67
C ASN A 443 -36.40 12.83 -9.18
N PHE A 444 -37.10 11.83 -9.70
CA PHE A 444 -38.43 11.41 -9.27
C PHE A 444 -38.44 10.88 -7.82
N TRP A 445 -37.48 10.04 -7.41
CA TRP A 445 -37.38 9.53 -6.05
C TRP A 445 -36.99 10.65 -5.07
N LEU A 446 -35.99 11.45 -5.42
CA LEU A 446 -35.54 12.60 -4.61
C LEU A 446 -36.64 13.65 -4.39
N ALA A 447 -37.54 13.83 -5.36
CA ALA A 447 -38.70 14.72 -5.21
C ALA A 447 -39.77 14.18 -4.25
N SER A 448 -39.78 12.86 -4.00
CA SER A 448 -40.71 12.19 -3.08
C SER A 448 -40.12 11.94 -1.69
N CYS A 449 -38.79 11.98 -1.54
CA CYS A 449 -38.12 11.81 -0.25
C CYS A 449 -38.27 13.05 0.65
N ASP A 450 -38.32 12.79 1.97
CA ASP A 450 -38.22 13.84 2.96
C ASP A 450 -36.89 14.64 2.80
N PRO A 451 -36.92 15.98 2.74
CA PRO A 451 -35.72 16.80 2.58
C PRO A 451 -34.61 16.53 3.60
N TYR A 452 -34.97 16.10 4.82
CA TYR A 452 -34.02 15.70 5.85
C TYR A 452 -33.28 14.42 5.47
N MET A 453 -33.98 13.45 4.87
CA MET A 453 -33.38 12.20 4.38
C MET A 453 -32.41 12.46 3.23
N VAL A 454 -32.73 13.38 2.31
CA VAL A 454 -31.82 13.83 1.24
C VAL A 454 -30.57 14.49 1.83
N LEU A 455 -30.73 15.25 2.92
CA LEU A 455 -29.63 15.89 3.62
C LEU A 455 -28.76 14.88 4.38
N GLU A 456 -29.35 13.84 4.97
CA GLU A 456 -28.61 12.72 5.56
C GLU A 456 -27.89 11.89 4.51
N LEU A 457 -28.51 11.58 3.36
CA LEU A 457 -27.85 10.93 2.23
C LEU A 457 -26.69 11.75 1.71
N ARG A 458 -26.84 13.08 1.57
CA ARG A 458 -25.74 13.98 1.21
C ARG A 458 -24.65 14.03 2.29
N ARG A 459 -25.01 13.90 3.57
CA ARG A 459 -24.05 13.83 4.69
C ARG A 459 -23.35 12.48 4.78
N ALA A 460 -24.02 11.39 4.44
CA ALA A 460 -23.48 10.04 4.40
C ALA A 460 -22.58 9.85 3.18
N ASN A 461 -22.96 10.43 2.03
CA ASN A 461 -22.18 10.46 0.79
C ASN A 461 -21.20 11.64 0.72
N LYS A 462 -20.68 12.11 1.87
CA LYS A 462 -19.86 13.34 1.96
C LYS A 462 -18.50 13.29 1.26
N GLY A 463 -18.16 12.21 0.58
CA GLY A 463 -17.02 12.19 -0.32
C GLY A 463 -16.93 10.88 -1.06
N ARG A 464 -16.47 10.95 -2.31
CA ARG A 464 -15.98 9.78 -3.05
C ARG A 464 -14.76 9.29 -2.29
N ALA A 465 -14.93 8.26 -1.47
CA ALA A 465 -13.89 7.76 -0.59
C ALA A 465 -13.34 6.46 -1.15
N ILE A 466 -12.02 6.35 -1.24
CA ILE A 466 -11.33 5.12 -1.61
C ILE A 466 -10.70 4.58 -0.34
N ALA A 467 -11.22 3.47 0.15
CA ALA A 467 -10.56 2.63 1.15
C ALA A 467 -9.46 1.81 0.48
N VAL A 468 -8.34 1.67 1.18
CA VAL A 468 -7.27 0.72 0.86
C VAL A 468 -6.79 0.11 2.18
N SER A 469 -6.21 -1.08 2.11
CA SER A 469 -5.70 -1.78 3.30
C SER A 469 -4.53 -1.02 3.97
N GLU A 470 -3.83 -0.17 3.22
CA GLU A 470 -2.66 0.60 3.64
C GLU A 470 -2.80 2.08 3.27
N LYS A 471 -1.87 2.92 3.70
CA LYS A 471 -1.78 4.29 3.18
C LYS A 471 -1.41 4.27 1.69
N CYS A 472 -1.86 5.26 0.92
CA CYS A 472 -1.50 5.32 -0.50
C CYS A 472 -0.07 5.86 -0.73
N CYS A 473 0.47 5.62 -1.92
CA CYS A 473 1.79 6.15 -2.29
C CYS A 473 1.77 7.67 -2.56
N TRP A 474 2.96 8.26 -2.69
CA TRP A 474 3.06 9.70 -2.96
C TRP A 474 2.37 10.09 -4.27
N CYS A 475 2.52 9.29 -5.34
CA CYS A 475 1.87 9.57 -6.63
C CYS A 475 0.34 9.54 -6.54
N CYS A 476 -0.24 8.55 -5.83
CA CYS A 476 -1.69 8.49 -5.62
C CYS A 476 -2.19 9.72 -4.87
N GLN A 477 -1.53 10.09 -3.77
CA GLN A 477 -1.91 11.29 -3.01
C GLN A 477 -1.75 12.56 -3.85
N ARG A 478 -0.69 12.66 -4.67
CA ARG A 478 -0.52 13.84 -5.51
C ARG A 478 -1.55 13.90 -6.63
N LEU A 479 -1.86 12.76 -7.27
CA LEU A 479 -2.91 12.69 -8.27
C LEU A 479 -4.25 13.15 -7.69
N ARG A 480 -4.61 12.68 -6.49
CA ARG A 480 -5.80 13.12 -5.74
C ARG A 480 -5.88 14.64 -5.55
N GLU A 481 -4.75 15.31 -5.34
CA GLU A 481 -4.69 16.77 -5.18
C GLU A 481 -4.80 17.53 -6.51
N LEU A 482 -4.53 16.86 -7.63
CA LEU A 482 -4.54 17.44 -8.96
C LEU A 482 -5.84 17.18 -9.74
N VAL A 483 -6.58 16.12 -9.42
CA VAL A 483 -7.84 15.76 -10.08
C VAL A 483 -9.05 16.38 -9.37
N GLU A 484 -10.10 16.65 -10.13
CA GLU A 484 -11.40 17.03 -9.61
C GLU A 484 -12.46 16.00 -10.04
N PRO A 485 -13.46 15.68 -9.19
CA PRO A 485 -13.63 16.24 -7.86
C PRO A 485 -12.69 15.58 -6.85
N LYS A 486 -12.43 16.28 -5.75
CA LYS A 486 -11.61 15.77 -4.66
C LYS A 486 -12.16 14.46 -4.09
N ILE A 487 -11.34 13.42 -4.16
CA ILE A 487 -11.59 12.09 -3.61
C ILE A 487 -10.92 11.99 -2.23
N ALA A 488 -11.52 11.25 -1.28
CA ALA A 488 -10.91 10.97 0.02
C ALA A 488 -10.02 9.72 -0.07
N LEU A 489 -8.78 9.83 0.39
CA LEU A 489 -7.80 8.74 0.49
C LEU A 489 -7.38 8.56 1.97
N PRO A 490 -6.90 7.39 2.40
CA PRO A 490 -6.57 7.08 3.81
C PRO A 490 -5.25 7.72 4.29
N GLY A 491 -4.86 8.83 3.66
CA GLY A 491 -3.56 9.46 3.81
C GLY A 491 -2.48 8.76 2.98
N THR A 492 -1.26 9.29 3.06
CA THR A 492 -0.11 8.78 2.32
C THR A 492 1.02 8.36 3.25
N HIS A 493 1.73 7.30 2.89
CA HIS A 493 3.00 6.96 3.54
C HIS A 493 4.15 7.86 3.05
N GLY A 494 3.94 8.65 1.98
CA GLY A 494 4.91 9.60 1.43
C GLY A 494 6.09 8.94 0.70
N ILE A 495 5.97 7.65 0.38
CA ILE A 495 6.99 6.90 -0.35
C ILE A 495 6.58 6.86 -1.82
N LEU A 496 7.56 7.09 -2.68
CA LEU A 496 7.45 6.83 -4.11
C LEU A 496 7.71 5.35 -4.35
N VAL A 497 6.78 4.73 -5.05
CA VAL A 497 6.91 3.38 -5.60
C VAL A 497 6.81 3.50 -7.12
N ALA A 498 7.33 2.51 -7.85
CA ALA A 498 7.19 2.46 -9.29
C ALA A 498 5.68 2.51 -9.62
N TRP A 499 5.27 3.57 -10.34
CA TRP A 499 3.87 3.94 -10.45
C TRP A 499 3.52 4.23 -11.91
N ASN A 500 2.48 3.56 -12.39
CA ASN A 500 1.98 3.73 -13.75
C ASN A 500 0.74 4.63 -13.72
N PRO A 501 0.69 5.71 -14.52
CA PRO A 501 -0.50 6.53 -14.61
C PRO A 501 -1.74 5.72 -15.06
N PRO A 502 -2.95 6.05 -14.55
CA PRO A 502 -4.19 5.49 -15.08
C PRO A 502 -4.34 5.82 -16.57
N SER A 503 -4.73 4.85 -17.39
CA SER A 503 -5.01 5.08 -18.82
C SER A 503 -6.31 5.84 -19.06
N VAL A 504 -7.22 5.81 -18.10
CA VAL A 504 -8.58 6.32 -18.27
C VAL A 504 -8.77 7.55 -17.40
N GLY A 505 -9.30 8.60 -18.03
CA GLY A 505 -9.92 9.71 -17.33
C GLY A 505 -8.99 10.68 -16.64
N ILE A 506 -7.67 10.64 -16.85
CA ILE A 506 -6.77 11.68 -16.35
C ILE A 506 -6.34 12.58 -17.51
N ASP A 507 -6.62 13.88 -17.40
CA ASP A 507 -6.23 14.88 -18.40
C ASP A 507 -4.70 14.93 -18.55
N ALA A 508 -4.21 15.04 -19.77
CA ALA A 508 -2.77 15.11 -20.05
C ALA A 508 -2.07 16.24 -19.27
N LYS A 509 -2.72 17.40 -19.08
CA LYS A 509 -2.18 18.53 -18.29
C LYS A 509 -2.00 18.17 -16.82
N VAL A 510 -2.88 17.33 -16.26
CA VAL A 510 -2.73 16.82 -14.89
C VAL A 510 -1.49 15.93 -14.79
N LEU A 511 -1.29 15.05 -15.77
CA LEU A 511 -0.09 14.20 -15.84
C LEU A 511 1.19 15.01 -16.09
N GLU A 512 1.14 16.03 -16.93
CA GLU A 512 2.27 16.95 -17.17
C GLU A 512 2.69 17.62 -15.86
N LYS A 513 1.72 18.16 -15.11
CA LYS A 513 1.96 18.77 -13.81
C LYS A 513 2.55 17.79 -12.79
N LEU A 514 2.03 16.56 -12.75
CA LEU A 514 2.61 15.50 -11.90
C LEU A 514 4.06 15.19 -12.32
N GLY A 515 4.31 15.08 -13.63
CA GLY A 515 5.64 14.88 -14.20
C GLY A 515 6.62 16.00 -13.85
N ASP A 516 6.19 17.25 -13.92
CA ASP A 516 6.97 18.42 -13.52
C ASP A 516 7.39 18.35 -12.05
N GLU A 517 6.49 17.92 -11.17
CA GLU A 517 6.79 17.77 -9.75
C GLU A 517 7.72 16.61 -9.44
N LEU A 518 7.61 15.51 -10.19
CA LEU A 518 8.57 14.41 -10.12
C LEU A 518 9.98 14.86 -10.52
N TRP A 519 10.12 15.71 -11.54
CA TRP A 519 11.42 16.30 -11.87
C TRP A 519 11.98 17.18 -10.75
N LEU A 520 11.13 18.00 -10.13
CA LEU A 520 11.54 18.81 -8.98
C LEU A 520 11.95 17.94 -7.78
N LYS A 521 11.33 16.78 -7.59
CA LYS A 521 11.76 15.80 -6.58
C LYS A 521 13.11 15.19 -6.93
N LEU A 522 13.33 14.77 -8.18
CA LEU A 522 14.62 14.25 -8.62
C LEU A 522 15.75 15.24 -8.36
N ARG A 523 15.52 16.52 -8.69
CA ARG A 523 16.49 17.58 -8.43
C ARG A 523 16.74 17.80 -6.93
N ARG A 524 15.71 17.76 -6.09
CA ARG A 524 15.86 17.84 -4.62
C ARG A 524 16.71 16.69 -4.09
N ARG A 525 16.46 15.46 -4.54
CA ARG A 525 17.24 14.28 -4.14
C ARG A 525 18.73 14.39 -4.51
N LEU A 526 19.04 15.00 -5.65
CA LEU A 526 20.43 15.30 -6.03
C LEU A 526 21.07 16.32 -5.08
N TRP A 527 20.35 17.39 -4.75
CA TRP A 527 20.83 18.41 -3.83
C TRP A 527 21.13 17.83 -2.43
N ASP A 528 20.24 16.97 -1.93
CA ASP A 528 20.41 16.31 -0.64
C ASP A 528 21.62 15.35 -0.63
N ARG A 529 21.87 14.66 -1.75
CA ARG A 529 23.05 13.80 -1.94
C ARG A 529 24.35 14.62 -1.94
N ALA A 530 24.40 15.71 -2.70
CA ALA A 530 25.56 16.59 -2.74
C ALA A 530 25.86 17.22 -1.38
N SER A 531 24.83 17.67 -0.67
CA SER A 531 24.95 18.23 0.69
C SER A 531 25.46 17.19 1.68
N SER A 532 24.97 15.95 1.60
CA SER A 532 25.42 14.85 2.46
C SER A 532 26.88 14.47 2.24
N MET A 533 27.36 14.53 0.99
CA MET A 533 28.77 14.27 0.65
C MET A 533 29.70 15.36 1.20
N ALA A 534 29.32 16.63 1.06
CA ALA A 534 30.11 17.75 1.57
C ALA A 534 30.33 17.69 3.10
N HIS A 535 29.35 17.18 3.86
CA HIS A 535 29.50 17.01 5.31
C HIS A 535 30.48 15.90 5.72
N LEU A 536 30.66 14.87 4.89
CA LEU A 536 31.60 13.78 5.18
C LEU A 536 33.06 14.23 5.00
N ASP A 537 33.32 15.06 4.00
CA ASP A 537 34.68 15.56 3.71
C ASP A 537 35.22 16.45 4.83
N HIS A 538 34.36 17.20 5.52
CA HIS A 538 34.76 18.06 6.64
C HIS A 538 34.97 17.32 7.97
N SER A 539 34.46 16.10 8.13
CA SER A 539 34.61 15.34 9.39
C SER A 539 35.91 14.52 9.46
N SER A 540 36.68 14.45 8.37
CA SER A 540 37.90 13.65 8.28
C SER A 540 39.17 14.41 8.68
N GLY A 541 39.05 15.68 9.08
CA GLY A 541 40.15 16.48 9.63
C GLY A 541 40.49 16.07 11.06
N THR A 542 41.20 14.95 11.22
CA THR A 542 41.88 14.62 12.47
C THR A 542 42.81 15.77 12.85
N SER A 543 42.63 16.26 14.08
CA SER A 543 43.55 17.18 14.74
C SER A 543 44.97 16.60 14.67
N PRO A 544 46.02 17.39 14.35
CA PRO A 544 47.38 16.88 14.34
C PRO A 544 47.78 16.53 15.77
N GLU A 545 47.70 15.25 16.11
CA GLU A 545 48.30 14.71 17.32
C GLU A 545 49.82 14.78 17.16
N THR A 546 50.44 15.78 17.79
CA THR A 546 51.89 15.87 17.97
C THR A 546 52.38 14.63 18.72
N LEU A 547 52.94 13.67 17.99
CA LEU A 547 53.74 12.59 18.55
C LEU A 547 55.21 13.04 18.70
N PRO A 548 55.93 12.61 19.76
CA PRO A 548 57.32 12.99 19.98
C PRO A 548 58.23 12.26 19.00
N ILE A 549 59.22 13.00 18.50
CA ILE A 549 60.34 12.50 17.70
C ILE A 549 61.16 11.55 18.57
N THR A 550 61.27 10.30 18.14
CA THR A 550 62.34 9.38 18.58
C THR A 550 63.07 8.87 17.35
N ASP A 551 64.34 9.25 17.27
CA ASP A 551 65.33 8.75 16.31
C ASP A 551 65.44 7.23 16.38
N MET A 552 65.29 6.56 15.25
CA MET A 552 65.81 5.21 15.07
C MET A 552 66.39 5.04 13.67
N ALA A 553 67.64 4.59 13.65
CA ALA A 553 68.52 4.49 12.50
C ALA A 553 68.11 3.41 11.48
N LEU A 554 68.53 3.68 10.24
CA LEU A 554 68.53 2.80 9.07
C LEU A 554 69.21 1.44 9.31
N PRO A 555 68.86 0.42 8.51
CA PRO A 555 69.86 -0.02 7.53
C PRO A 555 69.33 -0.20 6.10
N ALA A 556 70.28 -0.17 5.18
CA ALA A 556 70.15 -0.22 3.73
C ALA A 556 70.03 -1.64 3.14
N SER A 557 69.85 -1.67 1.81
CA SER A 557 69.78 -2.80 0.85
C SER A 557 68.37 -3.36 0.66
N GLU A 558 67.89 -3.77 -0.53
CA GLU A 558 68.46 -3.83 -1.88
C GLU A 558 67.29 -4.10 -2.87
N LYS A 559 67.51 -3.73 -4.14
CA LYS A 559 66.97 -4.30 -5.39
C LYS A 559 65.60 -3.85 -5.96
N LYS A 560 65.78 -3.15 -7.09
CA LYS A 560 64.94 -3.04 -8.29
C LYS A 560 64.26 -4.35 -8.70
N GLU A 561 63.01 -4.23 -9.15
CA GLU A 561 62.57 -4.87 -10.39
C GLU A 561 61.55 -3.96 -11.08
N GLU A 562 61.74 -3.85 -12.39
CA GLU A 562 61.23 -2.86 -13.33
C GLU A 562 60.45 -3.66 -14.38
N ILE A 563 59.15 -3.40 -14.54
CA ILE A 563 58.38 -3.82 -15.73
C ILE A 563 57.43 -2.69 -16.11
N ASP A 564 57.82 -1.99 -17.17
CA ASP A 564 56.97 -1.21 -18.06
C ASP A 564 55.96 -2.11 -18.78
N GLU A 565 54.74 -1.63 -19.01
CA GLU A 565 54.18 -1.53 -20.38
C GLU A 565 52.78 -0.91 -20.43
N ALA A 566 52.52 -0.26 -21.58
CA ALA A 566 51.24 0.12 -22.16
C ALA A 566 50.69 1.54 -21.88
N THR A 567 51.35 2.53 -22.49
CA THR A 567 50.67 3.68 -23.11
C THR A 567 50.89 3.65 -24.63
N SER A 568 49.84 3.39 -25.41
CA SER A 568 49.66 3.71 -26.84
C SER A 568 48.30 3.11 -27.24
N TRP A 569 47.27 3.81 -27.73
CA TRP A 569 47.14 4.58 -28.97
C TRP A 569 45.95 5.55 -28.80
N ALA A 570 46.15 6.86 -28.97
CA ALA A 570 45.86 7.63 -30.19
C ALA A 570 44.53 8.41 -30.13
N ARG A 571 44.65 9.74 -29.95
CA ARG A 571 43.69 10.71 -30.48
C ARG A 571 43.98 10.91 -31.96
N TYR A 572 42.91 10.97 -32.73
CA TYR A 572 42.84 11.82 -33.91
C TYR A 572 42.51 13.24 -33.45
N ASP A 573 43.30 14.16 -33.98
CA ASP A 573 43.33 15.64 -33.94
C ASP A 573 43.56 16.36 -32.60
#